data_AF-A0AAD4DV29-F1
#
_entry.id   AF-A0AAD4DV29-F1
#
_cell.length_a   1.000
_cell.length_b   1.000
_cell.length_c   1.000
_cell.angle_alpha   90.00
_cell.angle_beta   90.00
_cell.angle_gamma   90.00
#
_symmetry.space_group_name_H-M   'P 1'
#
loop_
_entity.id
_entity.type
_entity.pdbx_description
1 polymer ?
#
loop_
_entity_poly.entity_id
_entity_poly.type
_entity_poly.pdbx_seq_one_letter_code
_entity_poly.pdbx_strand_id
1 'polypeptide(L)'
;MNERERIPLHSIRTFRTRGSLVGEYDFYCRCGSREHGDLQEESEVAIQCHNCERWSHVACQRDGRASNLAKKEPFYCDTPDCAPYSDRVLLAQIRRPKRMNSFTMYRPGKGALARHDKYWYPVRIKSCRQVRGNTLYTVKWWRHCSFKPNTQPPLELGEADLVDALYGDHKHRRMIRLGRWTHAHEVPQHEDIIANFRHIPYSVYIDEALAPHSQLLTNIFEQPDAAKMRNAVPVIGYLADLSEKTGRKHTTVPYCGDLSLTDCAQIANWVYHHIPGASKQIVNWLNCATYAHACTIVVAKRKKNQLQEMAEDILTEPNAILQAAWLDLQLSYDLSAMDVDVDLECLGILEQRMFELSLAAGAAGNEQWGKDAGTHQDRWNPYEGLPEHWNHGDRDPYAPEFEGELDVRRFHIHSGRLH
;
A
#
# COMPACT_ATOMS: atom_id res chain seq x y z
N MET A 1 -20.72 -26.55 -38.64
CA MET A 1 -21.58 -25.37 -38.35
C MET A 1 -22.77 -25.87 -37.54
N ASN A 2 -22.97 -25.57 -36.26
CA ASN A 2 -22.36 -24.61 -35.36
C ASN A 2 -22.29 -25.24 -33.97
N GLU A 3 -21.11 -25.19 -33.36
CA GLU A 3 -20.92 -25.34 -31.92
C GLU A 3 -21.61 -24.16 -31.23
N ARG A 4 -22.48 -24.47 -30.27
CA ARG A 4 -22.91 -23.51 -29.24
C ARG A 4 -22.03 -23.75 -28.03
N GLU A 5 -20.90 -23.04 -27.99
CA GLU A 5 -20.06 -22.99 -26.80
C GLU A 5 -20.82 -22.37 -25.63
N ARG A 6 -20.74 -23.05 -24.49
CA ARG A 6 -21.30 -22.68 -23.21
C ARG A 6 -20.37 -21.65 -22.55
N ILE A 7 -20.92 -20.53 -22.11
CA ILE A 7 -20.21 -19.49 -21.34
C ILE A 7 -20.23 -19.88 -19.84
N PRO A 8 -19.10 -19.86 -19.09
CA PRO A 8 -19.05 -20.36 -17.71
C PRO A 8 -19.44 -19.33 -16.64
N LEU A 9 -20.09 -19.84 -15.58
CA LEU A 9 -20.52 -19.17 -14.34
C LEU A 9 -19.39 -19.17 -13.29
N HIS A 10 -18.44 -18.23 -13.28
CA HIS A 10 -17.33 -18.26 -12.28
C HIS A 10 -16.88 -16.92 -11.66
N SER A 11 -17.68 -15.85 -11.67
CA SER A 11 -17.19 -14.52 -11.26
C SER A 11 -17.14 -14.22 -9.75
N ILE A 12 -17.86 -14.94 -8.88
CA ILE A 12 -17.85 -14.71 -7.42
C ILE A 12 -18.05 -16.05 -6.69
N ARG A 13 -17.14 -16.44 -5.80
CA ARG A 13 -17.28 -17.64 -4.95
C ARG A 13 -17.30 -17.27 -3.47
N THR A 14 -18.33 -17.73 -2.76
CA THR A 14 -18.32 -17.88 -1.30
C THR A 14 -17.93 -19.32 -0.99
N PHE A 15 -16.75 -19.55 -0.43
CA PHE A 15 -16.32 -20.90 -0.08
C PHE A 15 -17.06 -21.36 1.17
N ARG A 16 -17.86 -22.43 1.05
CA ARG A 16 -18.40 -23.17 2.20
C ARG A 16 -17.57 -24.43 2.35
N THR A 17 -17.06 -24.65 3.55
CA THR A 17 -16.41 -25.90 3.96
C THR A 17 -17.41 -27.05 3.90
N ARG A 18 -17.40 -27.80 2.79
CA ARG A 18 -17.66 -29.25 2.72
C ARG A 18 -17.57 -29.74 1.27
N GLY A 19 -16.58 -30.57 1.01
CA GLY A 19 -16.54 -31.44 -0.16
C GLY A 19 -15.54 -31.01 -1.22
N SER A 20 -14.36 -31.63 -1.15
CA SER A 20 -13.40 -31.89 -2.23
C SER A 20 -13.87 -31.51 -3.65
N LEU A 21 -13.34 -30.41 -4.18
CA LEU A 21 -13.03 -30.20 -5.59
C LEU A 21 -11.79 -29.30 -5.65
N VAL A 22 -10.62 -29.93 -5.56
CA VAL A 22 -9.30 -29.30 -5.70
C VAL A 22 -9.10 -28.99 -7.18
N GLY A 23 -9.32 -27.75 -7.58
CA GLY A 23 -8.71 -27.17 -8.77
C GLY A 23 -7.62 -26.23 -8.30
N GLU A 24 -6.42 -26.32 -8.87
CA GLU A 24 -5.35 -25.35 -8.63
C GLU A 24 -5.86 -23.95 -9.02
N TYR A 25 -5.75 -23.00 -8.10
CA TYR A 25 -6.03 -21.59 -8.39
C TYR A 25 -4.90 -20.74 -7.85
N ASP A 26 -4.50 -19.76 -8.65
CA ASP A 26 -3.47 -18.79 -8.33
C ASP A 26 -4.07 -17.65 -7.49
N PHE A 27 -3.84 -17.69 -6.18
CA PHE A 27 -4.28 -16.65 -5.27
C PHE A 27 -3.19 -15.58 -5.10
N TYR A 28 -3.47 -14.37 -5.57
CA TYR A 28 -2.58 -13.22 -5.50
C TYR A 28 -3.38 -12.00 -5.04
N CYS A 29 -3.31 -11.71 -3.74
CA CYS A 29 -3.98 -10.56 -3.17
C CYS A 29 -3.02 -9.40 -2.88
N ARG A 30 -3.51 -8.16 -3.03
CA ARG A 30 -2.75 -6.93 -2.75
C ARG A 30 -2.23 -6.82 -1.32
N CYS A 31 -2.83 -7.55 -0.38
CA CYS A 31 -2.40 -7.62 1.01
C CYS A 31 -1.22 -8.58 1.26
N GLY A 32 -0.65 -9.19 0.22
CA GLY A 32 0.48 -10.12 0.31
C GLY A 32 0.11 -11.59 0.54
N SER A 33 -1.19 -11.92 0.68
CA SER A 33 -1.63 -13.32 0.77
C SER A 33 -1.39 -14.06 -0.55
N ARG A 34 -0.58 -15.11 -0.48
CA ARG A 34 -0.17 -16.00 -1.58
C ARG A 34 -0.30 -17.46 -1.16
N GLU A 35 -1.52 -17.95 -0.96
CA GLU A 35 -1.75 -19.35 -0.59
C GLU A 35 -2.16 -20.16 -1.83
N HIS A 36 -1.39 -21.22 -2.11
CA HIS A 36 -1.87 -22.35 -2.92
C HIS A 36 -2.64 -23.29 -2.01
N GLY A 37 -3.97 -23.22 -2.07
CA GLY A 37 -4.85 -24.15 -1.34
C GLY A 37 -5.30 -23.62 0.02
N ASP A 38 -6.62 -23.67 0.19
CA ASP A 38 -7.43 -23.42 1.38
C ASP A 38 -7.30 -22.06 2.08
N LEU A 39 -8.11 -21.11 1.59
CA LEU A 39 -8.56 -19.91 2.31
C LEU A 39 -9.01 -20.28 3.75
N GLN A 40 -8.14 -20.08 4.75
CA GLN A 40 -8.41 -20.47 6.14
C GLN A 40 -9.34 -19.54 6.93
N GLU A 41 -9.80 -18.41 6.37
CA GLU A 41 -10.85 -17.60 7.01
C GLU A 41 -12.16 -17.69 6.23
N GLU A 42 -13.13 -18.45 6.77
CA GLU A 42 -14.49 -18.74 6.22
C GLU A 42 -15.36 -17.50 5.90
N SER A 43 -14.82 -16.28 5.90
CA SER A 43 -15.59 -15.03 5.82
C SER A 43 -15.18 -14.05 4.71
N GLU A 44 -14.05 -14.27 4.03
CA GLU A 44 -13.59 -13.34 3.00
C GLU A 44 -14.02 -13.76 1.59
N VAL A 45 -14.82 -12.90 0.94
CA VAL A 45 -15.27 -13.10 -0.43
C VAL A 45 -14.09 -12.85 -1.38
N ALA A 46 -13.84 -13.78 -2.30
CA ALA A 46 -12.80 -13.65 -3.31
C ALA A 46 -13.40 -13.39 -4.71
N ILE A 47 -12.62 -12.73 -5.55
CA ILE A 47 -12.96 -12.41 -6.94
C ILE A 47 -11.78 -12.75 -7.86
N GLN A 48 -12.11 -13.27 -9.04
CA GLN A 48 -11.13 -13.63 -10.07
C GLN A 48 -10.99 -12.51 -11.10
N CYS A 49 -9.76 -12.15 -11.44
CA CYS A 49 -9.49 -11.25 -12.55
C CYS A 49 -9.83 -11.92 -13.88
N HIS A 50 -10.54 -11.21 -14.76
CA HIS A 50 -10.91 -11.71 -16.09
C HIS A 50 -9.71 -11.80 -17.05
N ASN A 51 -8.61 -11.11 -16.78
CA ASN A 51 -7.44 -11.06 -17.66
C ASN A 51 -6.31 -12.02 -17.22
N CYS A 52 -5.81 -11.90 -15.98
CA CYS A 52 -4.74 -12.78 -15.49
C CYS A 52 -5.24 -14.03 -14.76
N GLU A 53 -6.56 -14.19 -14.60
CA GLU A 53 -7.17 -15.33 -13.91
C GLU A 53 -6.79 -15.51 -12.44
N ARG A 54 -5.99 -14.59 -11.88
CA ARG A 54 -5.59 -14.58 -10.46
C ARG A 54 -6.77 -14.21 -9.57
N TRP A 55 -6.84 -14.86 -8.41
CA TRP A 55 -7.83 -14.62 -7.37
C TRP A 55 -7.32 -13.63 -6.32
N SER A 56 -8.23 -12.85 -5.75
CA SER A 56 -7.91 -11.90 -4.70
C SER A 56 -9.12 -11.64 -3.81
N HIS A 57 -8.90 -11.20 -2.56
CA HIS A 57 -9.98 -10.76 -1.69
C HIS A 57 -10.70 -9.53 -2.27
N VAL A 58 -12.04 -9.56 -2.29
CA VAL A 58 -12.88 -8.43 -2.71
C VAL A 58 -12.60 -7.19 -1.86
N ALA A 59 -12.42 -7.39 -0.54
CA ALA A 59 -12.17 -6.30 0.39
C ALA A 59 -10.79 -5.66 0.24
N CYS A 60 -9.87 -6.29 -0.49
CA CYS A 60 -8.53 -5.74 -0.73
C CYS A 60 -8.44 -4.98 -2.06
N GLN A 61 -9.54 -4.91 -2.81
CA GLN A 61 -9.64 -4.12 -4.02
C GLN A 61 -9.90 -2.65 -3.70
N ARG A 62 -9.17 -1.77 -4.40
CA ARG A 62 -9.16 -0.32 -4.14
C ARG A 62 -10.56 0.25 -4.09
N ASP A 63 -10.84 1.00 -3.02
CA ASP A 63 -12.10 1.72 -2.79
C ASP A 63 -13.38 0.84 -2.90
N GLY A 64 -13.24 -0.46 -2.63
CA GLY A 64 -14.36 -1.42 -2.71
C GLY A 64 -14.92 -1.62 -4.12
N ARG A 65 -14.17 -1.29 -5.18
CA ARG A 65 -14.64 -1.37 -6.59
C ARG A 65 -15.18 -2.73 -6.98
N ALA A 66 -14.57 -3.81 -6.48
CA ALA A 66 -15.02 -5.17 -6.75
C ALA A 66 -16.37 -5.51 -6.10
N SER A 67 -16.76 -4.81 -5.03
CA SER A 67 -18.04 -5.01 -4.35
C SER A 67 -19.24 -4.45 -5.13
N ASN A 68 -18.99 -3.66 -6.17
CA ASN A 68 -20.03 -3.00 -6.97
C ASN A 68 -20.40 -3.78 -8.23
N LEU A 69 -19.64 -4.83 -8.56
CA LEU A 69 -19.77 -5.53 -9.82
C LEU A 69 -21.07 -6.33 -9.87
N ALA A 70 -21.79 -6.19 -10.98
CA ALA A 70 -22.89 -7.10 -11.25
C ALA A 70 -22.35 -8.52 -11.44
N LYS A 71 -23.17 -9.55 -11.17
CA LYS A 71 -22.74 -10.96 -11.28
C LYS A 71 -22.11 -11.35 -12.62
N LYS A 72 -22.41 -10.63 -13.70
CA LYS A 72 -21.89 -10.89 -15.06
C LYS A 72 -20.82 -9.89 -15.51
N GLU A 73 -20.51 -8.91 -14.69
CA GLU A 73 -19.55 -7.87 -15.03
C GLU A 73 -18.12 -8.40 -14.82
N PRO A 74 -17.22 -8.24 -15.81
CA PRO A 74 -15.84 -8.68 -15.67
C PRO A 74 -15.10 -7.81 -14.66
N PHE A 75 -14.30 -8.44 -13.81
CA PHE A 75 -13.37 -7.75 -12.92
C PHE A 75 -11.96 -7.72 -13.52
N TYR A 76 -11.30 -6.57 -13.45
CA TYR A 76 -9.88 -6.43 -13.83
C TYR A 76 -9.10 -5.92 -12.62
N CYS A 77 -8.08 -6.68 -12.18
CA CYS A 77 -7.25 -6.30 -11.03
C CYS A 77 -6.37 -5.08 -11.35
N ASP A 78 -5.75 -4.50 -10.31
CA ASP A 78 -4.93 -3.28 -10.43
C ASP A 78 -3.51 -3.57 -10.93
N THR A 79 -3.20 -4.80 -11.37
CA THR A 79 -1.89 -5.09 -11.93
C THR A 79 -1.75 -4.39 -13.30
N PRO A 80 -0.55 -3.86 -13.63
CA PRO A 80 -0.32 -3.12 -14.87
C PRO A 80 -0.75 -3.89 -16.13
N ASP A 81 -0.57 -5.22 -16.12
CA ASP A 81 -0.87 -6.08 -17.27
C ASP A 81 -2.35 -6.43 -17.42
N CYS A 82 -3.19 -6.15 -16.41
CA CYS A 82 -4.60 -6.57 -16.37
C CYS A 82 -5.59 -5.44 -16.51
N ALA A 83 -5.22 -4.25 -16.10
CA ALA A 83 -6.03 -3.10 -16.36
C ALA A 83 -5.79 -2.67 -17.83
N PRO A 84 -6.86 -2.40 -18.60
CA PRO A 84 -6.73 -1.71 -19.88
C PRO A 84 -6.31 -0.25 -19.59
N TYR A 85 -5.07 -0.02 -19.16
CA TYR A 85 -4.58 1.30 -18.80
C TYR A 85 -4.18 2.05 -20.07
N SER A 86 -5.06 2.94 -20.50
CA SER A 86 -4.58 4.27 -20.84
C SER A 86 -4.62 5.11 -19.56
N ASP A 87 -3.67 6.02 -19.40
CA ASP A 87 -3.54 7.06 -18.35
C ASP A 87 -4.84 7.80 -17.98
N ARG A 88 -5.90 7.62 -18.76
CA ARG A 88 -7.23 8.17 -18.53
C ARG A 88 -7.91 7.70 -17.26
N VAL A 89 -7.64 6.52 -16.70
CA VAL A 89 -8.35 6.05 -15.48
C VAL A 89 -7.70 6.56 -14.19
N LEU A 90 -6.36 6.64 -14.11
CA LEU A 90 -5.68 7.34 -13.01
C LEU A 90 -6.04 8.83 -13.00
N LEU A 91 -6.08 9.47 -14.19
CA LEU A 91 -6.57 10.85 -14.31
C LEU A 91 -8.10 10.97 -14.15
N ALA A 92 -8.88 9.93 -14.43
CA ALA A 92 -10.33 9.93 -14.17
C ALA A 92 -10.70 9.58 -12.72
N GLN A 93 -9.78 9.00 -11.94
CA GLN A 93 -9.90 8.89 -10.49
C GLN A 93 -9.74 10.27 -9.82
N ILE A 94 -9.07 11.22 -10.49
CA ILE A 94 -9.09 12.66 -10.17
C ILE A 94 -10.31 13.37 -10.79
N ARG A 95 -10.98 12.76 -11.80
CA ARG A 95 -12.25 13.28 -12.33
C ARG A 95 -13.42 12.90 -11.41
N ARG A 96 -13.67 13.84 -10.51
CA ARG A 96 -14.93 14.17 -9.82
C ARG A 96 -16.16 13.44 -10.39
N PRO A 97 -16.89 12.64 -9.59
CA PRO A 97 -18.20 12.15 -9.99
C PRO A 97 -19.15 13.34 -10.23
N LYS A 98 -19.59 13.52 -11.48
CA LYS A 98 -20.69 14.44 -11.82
C LYS A 98 -21.97 13.88 -11.20
N ARG A 99 -22.43 14.52 -10.11
CA ARG A 99 -23.63 14.20 -9.32
C ARG A 99 -23.62 12.78 -8.71
N MET A 100 -23.10 12.67 -7.49
CA MET A 100 -23.18 11.47 -6.65
C MET A 100 -24.61 11.25 -6.13
N ASN A 101 -25.50 10.64 -6.92
CA ASN A 101 -26.72 10.05 -6.36
C ASN A 101 -26.39 8.68 -5.74
N SER A 102 -26.65 8.55 -4.44
CA SER A 102 -26.51 7.37 -3.56
C SER A 102 -25.27 6.49 -3.79
N PHE A 103 -24.14 6.91 -3.22
CA PHE A 103 -23.07 5.97 -2.91
C PHE A 103 -23.63 4.92 -1.97
N THR A 104 -23.64 3.69 -2.45
CA THR A 104 -23.97 2.50 -1.70
C THR A 104 -23.02 2.40 -0.50
N MET A 105 -23.57 2.65 0.69
CA MET A 105 -22.91 3.38 1.77
C MET A 105 -21.79 2.57 2.44
N TYR A 106 -21.99 1.25 2.60
CA TYR A 106 -21.10 0.35 3.36
C TYR A 106 -20.86 -0.94 2.57
N ARG A 107 -19.65 -1.12 2.03
CA ARG A 107 -19.29 -2.27 1.20
C ARG A 107 -17.88 -2.76 1.50
N PRO A 108 -17.59 -4.06 1.30
CA PRO A 108 -16.25 -4.59 1.46
C PRO A 108 -15.20 -3.80 0.66
N GLY A 109 -14.08 -3.48 1.30
CA GLY A 109 -12.96 -2.71 0.74
C GLY A 109 -13.11 -1.19 0.81
N LYS A 110 -14.26 -0.67 1.25
CA LYS A 110 -14.46 0.75 1.50
C LYS A 110 -14.05 1.12 2.93
N GLY A 111 -13.45 2.30 3.07
CA GLY A 111 -13.17 2.91 4.36
C GLY A 111 -14.43 3.52 4.96
N ALA A 112 -14.57 3.43 6.28
CA ALA A 112 -15.67 3.99 7.06
C ALA A 112 -15.18 4.45 8.43
N LEU A 113 -16.03 5.16 9.15
CA LEU A 113 -15.86 5.39 10.59
C LEU A 113 -16.78 4.45 11.36
N ALA A 114 -16.22 3.78 12.35
CA ALA A 114 -16.95 2.94 13.29
C ALA A 114 -17.00 3.57 14.68
N ARG A 115 -18.16 3.44 15.34
CA ARG A 115 -18.34 3.93 16.70
C ARG A 115 -17.73 2.97 17.71
N HIS A 116 -16.91 3.51 18.61
CA HIS A 116 -16.44 2.82 19.80
C HIS A 116 -16.50 3.80 20.99
N ASP A 117 -17.21 3.39 22.06
CA ASP A 117 -17.67 4.30 23.11
C ASP A 117 -18.44 5.51 22.54
N LYS A 118 -17.91 6.71 22.76
CA LYS A 118 -18.46 8.01 22.34
C LYS A 118 -17.73 8.61 21.14
N TYR A 119 -16.76 7.88 20.59
CA TYR A 119 -15.88 8.35 19.54
C TYR A 119 -15.99 7.47 18.29
N TRP A 120 -15.62 8.05 17.16
CA TRP A 120 -15.65 7.41 15.84
C TRP A 120 -14.23 7.24 15.31
N TYR A 121 -13.87 6.04 14.87
CA TYR A 121 -12.52 5.70 14.43
C TYR A 121 -12.54 5.07 13.04
N PRO A 122 -11.46 5.23 12.25
CA PRO A 122 -11.40 4.66 10.92
C PRO A 122 -11.32 3.13 10.93
N VAL A 123 -12.05 2.53 10.00
CA VAL A 123 -12.07 1.09 9.75
C VAL A 123 -12.14 0.81 8.25
N ARG A 124 -11.68 -0.37 7.84
CA ARG A 124 -11.99 -0.95 6.52
C ARG A 124 -13.06 -2.03 6.69
N ILE A 125 -14.09 -2.00 5.86
CA ILE A 125 -15.12 -3.03 5.85
C ILE A 125 -14.54 -4.28 5.16
N LYS A 126 -14.49 -5.43 5.87
CA LYS A 126 -14.02 -6.71 5.32
C LYS A 126 -15.14 -7.49 4.64
N SER A 127 -16.31 -7.54 5.27
CA SER A 127 -17.46 -8.28 4.75
C SER A 127 -18.76 -7.72 5.32
N CYS A 128 -19.88 -8.09 4.70
CA CYS A 128 -21.21 -7.78 5.19
C CYS A 128 -22.10 -9.02 5.06
N ARG A 129 -22.91 -9.31 6.08
CA ARG A 129 -23.85 -10.44 6.10
C ARG A 129 -25.21 -10.02 6.63
N GLN A 130 -26.27 -10.64 6.11
CA GLN A 130 -27.63 -10.44 6.59
C GLN A 130 -27.96 -11.44 7.70
N VAL A 131 -28.34 -10.94 8.88
CA VAL A 131 -28.72 -11.74 10.05
C VAL A 131 -30.06 -11.24 10.58
N ARG A 132 -31.10 -12.09 10.47
CA ARG A 132 -32.46 -11.80 10.97
C ARG A 132 -33.04 -10.45 10.49
N GLY A 133 -32.74 -10.06 9.25
CA GLY A 133 -33.19 -8.80 8.65
C GLY A 133 -32.29 -7.59 8.94
N ASN A 134 -31.24 -7.75 9.74
CA ASN A 134 -30.25 -6.70 9.99
C ASN A 134 -28.95 -6.99 9.24
N THR A 135 -28.30 -5.94 8.74
CA THR A 135 -26.96 -6.05 8.16
C THR A 135 -25.91 -5.97 9.27
N LEU A 136 -25.05 -6.99 9.34
CA LEU A 136 -23.84 -6.98 10.16
C LEU A 136 -22.61 -6.83 9.27
N TYR A 137 -21.68 -5.99 9.71
CA TYR A 137 -20.45 -5.68 9.02
C TYR A 137 -19.27 -6.18 9.83
N THR A 138 -18.42 -6.99 9.22
CA THR A 138 -17.10 -7.31 9.78
C THR A 138 -16.13 -6.24 9.34
N VAL A 139 -15.41 -5.64 10.29
CA VAL A 139 -14.49 -4.53 10.04
C VAL A 139 -13.09 -4.83 10.54
N LYS A 140 -12.10 -4.20 9.89
CA LYS A 140 -10.73 -4.14 10.38
C LYS A 140 -10.46 -2.71 10.86
N TRP A 141 -10.21 -2.56 12.15
CA TRP A 141 -9.87 -1.27 12.73
C TRP A 141 -8.50 -0.82 12.26
N TRP A 142 -8.35 0.48 12.01
CA TRP A 142 -7.05 1.03 11.73
C TRP A 142 -6.10 0.79 12.90
N ARG A 143 -4.92 0.24 12.59
CA ARG A 143 -3.97 -0.25 13.60
C ARG A 143 -3.35 0.85 14.46
N HIS A 144 -3.36 2.11 14.00
CA HIS A 144 -2.86 3.26 14.75
C HIS A 144 -3.97 4.08 15.42
N CYS A 145 -5.13 3.47 15.66
CA CYS A 145 -6.16 4.05 16.52
C CYS A 145 -5.72 4.04 18.00
N SER A 146 -5.90 5.17 18.68
CA SER A 146 -5.62 5.33 20.11
C SER A 146 -6.86 5.01 20.93
N PHE A 147 -7.07 3.74 21.28
CA PHE A 147 -8.16 3.35 22.18
C PHE A 147 -7.79 3.59 23.65
N LYS A 148 -8.80 3.61 24.53
CA LYS A 148 -8.52 3.63 25.97
C LYS A 148 -7.81 2.33 26.37
N PRO A 149 -6.95 2.37 27.41
CA PRO A 149 -6.38 1.14 27.96
C PRO A 149 -7.49 0.16 28.36
N ASN A 150 -7.30 -1.13 28.03
CA ASN A 150 -8.21 -2.24 28.34
C ASN A 150 -9.58 -2.22 27.64
N THR A 151 -9.80 -1.39 26.61
CA THR A 151 -10.97 -1.50 25.74
C THR A 151 -10.59 -2.17 24.42
N GLN A 152 -11.29 -3.24 24.05
CA GLN A 152 -11.17 -3.85 22.72
C GLN A 152 -12.38 -3.46 21.87
N PRO A 153 -12.17 -2.90 20.67
CA PRO A 153 -13.26 -2.56 19.80
C PRO A 153 -13.85 -3.83 19.14
N PRO A 154 -15.17 -3.88 18.90
CA PRO A 154 -15.81 -5.06 18.33
C PRO A 154 -15.43 -5.27 16.86
N LEU A 155 -15.27 -6.52 16.44
CA LEU A 155 -14.97 -6.87 15.04
C LEU A 155 -16.20 -6.87 14.14
N GLU A 156 -17.39 -7.04 14.73
CA GLU A 156 -18.68 -6.99 14.02
C GLU A 156 -19.52 -5.81 14.52
N LEU A 157 -20.08 -5.06 13.58
CA LEU A 157 -20.84 -3.84 13.83
C LEU A 157 -22.18 -3.88 13.11
N GLY A 158 -23.19 -3.25 13.71
CA GLY A 158 -24.44 -2.91 13.02
C GLY A 158 -24.30 -1.64 12.20
N GLU A 159 -25.26 -1.42 11.29
CA GLU A 159 -25.30 -0.22 10.44
C GLU A 159 -25.32 1.09 11.24
N ALA A 160 -25.96 1.11 12.41
CA ALA A 160 -26.04 2.30 13.27
C ALA A 160 -24.69 2.71 13.88
N ASP A 161 -23.71 1.80 13.90
CA ASP A 161 -22.37 2.04 14.44
C ASP A 161 -21.35 2.31 13.31
N LEU A 162 -21.82 2.53 12.08
CA LEU A 162 -20.99 2.85 10.92
C LEU A 162 -21.49 4.11 10.23
N VAL A 163 -20.55 4.96 9.83
CA VAL A 163 -20.79 6.05 8.87
C VAL A 163 -19.67 6.06 7.85
N ASP A 164 -19.93 6.54 6.64
CA ASP A 164 -18.87 6.73 5.66
C ASP A 164 -18.19 8.09 5.85
N ALA A 165 -17.62 8.67 4.81
CA ALA A 165 -17.03 10.00 4.88
C ALA A 165 -18.07 11.12 5.07
N LEU A 166 -19.38 10.85 4.95
CA LEU A 166 -20.45 11.85 5.01
C LEU A 166 -20.20 13.02 4.04
N TYR A 167 -19.81 12.68 2.81
CA TYR A 167 -19.42 13.66 1.80
C TYR A 167 -20.61 14.54 1.40
N GLY A 168 -20.45 15.86 1.51
CA GLY A 168 -21.54 16.83 1.32
C GLY A 168 -22.52 16.96 2.50
N ASP A 169 -22.41 16.15 3.55
CA ASP A 169 -23.31 16.16 4.71
C ASP A 169 -22.65 16.82 5.93
N HIS A 170 -22.57 18.15 5.91
CA HIS A 170 -21.97 18.90 7.01
C HIS A 170 -22.71 18.71 8.33
N LYS A 171 -24.04 18.60 8.34
CA LYS A 171 -24.83 18.50 9.57
C LYS A 171 -24.50 17.24 10.34
N HIS A 172 -24.41 16.09 9.68
CA HIS A 172 -24.02 14.86 10.36
C HIS A 172 -22.54 14.87 10.79
N ARG A 173 -21.61 15.45 10.01
CA ARG A 173 -20.20 15.61 10.43
C ARG A 173 -20.07 16.39 11.75
N ARG A 174 -20.84 17.46 11.92
CA ARG A 174 -20.84 18.30 13.13
C ARG A 174 -21.24 17.55 14.40
N MET A 175 -22.06 16.52 14.26
CA MET A 175 -22.51 15.67 15.37
C MET A 175 -21.54 14.55 15.73
N ILE A 176 -20.46 14.35 14.96
CA ILE A 176 -19.55 13.23 15.12
C ILE A 176 -18.24 13.64 15.78
N ARG A 177 -17.98 13.05 16.95
CA ARG A 177 -16.69 13.19 17.64
C ARG A 177 -15.74 12.09 17.18
N LEU A 178 -14.69 12.49 16.47
CA LEU A 178 -13.60 11.60 16.12
C LEU A 178 -12.80 11.14 17.35
N GLY A 179 -12.42 9.87 17.33
CA GLY A 179 -11.36 9.31 18.17
C GLY A 179 -9.99 9.73 17.63
N ARG A 180 -8.91 9.48 18.37
CA ARG A 180 -7.56 9.84 17.92
C ARG A 180 -6.91 8.69 17.16
N TRP A 181 -6.27 8.98 16.02
CA TRP A 181 -5.43 8.03 15.29
C TRP A 181 -4.26 8.75 14.59
N THR A 182 -3.27 7.99 14.13
CA THR A 182 -2.22 8.48 13.22
C THR A 182 -2.74 8.48 11.79
N HIS A 183 -2.69 9.63 11.12
CA HIS A 183 -3.17 9.80 9.75
C HIS A 183 -2.39 8.94 8.76
N ALA A 184 -3.00 8.62 7.61
CA ALA A 184 -2.35 7.80 6.59
C ALA A 184 -1.05 8.45 6.06
N HIS A 185 -1.06 9.78 5.86
CA HIS A 185 0.11 10.51 5.35
C HIS A 185 1.24 10.64 6.40
N GLU A 186 0.96 10.40 7.68
CA GLU A 186 1.96 10.39 8.76
C GLU A 186 2.62 9.02 8.91
N VAL A 187 2.02 7.96 8.35
CA VAL A 187 2.65 6.63 8.32
C VAL A 187 3.76 6.64 7.28
N PRO A 188 5.02 6.35 7.67
CA PRO A 188 6.12 6.26 6.73
C PRO A 188 5.79 5.29 5.59
N GLN A 189 5.84 5.80 4.36
CA GLN A 189 5.67 5.01 3.14
C GLN A 189 6.92 4.19 2.86
N HIS A 190 6.83 3.31 1.87
CA HIS A 190 7.94 2.46 1.45
C HIS A 190 9.19 3.27 1.06
N GLU A 191 9.00 4.40 0.39
CA GLU A 191 10.10 5.31 0.06
C GLU A 191 10.70 5.96 1.31
N ASP A 192 9.89 6.25 2.33
CA ASP A 192 10.35 6.87 3.58
C ASP A 192 11.20 5.90 4.41
N ILE A 193 10.85 4.61 4.43
CA ILE A 193 11.63 3.57 5.11
C ILE A 193 13.02 3.43 4.47
N ILE A 194 13.07 3.39 3.13
CA ILE A 194 14.34 3.33 2.41
C ILE A 194 15.11 4.65 2.57
N ALA A 195 14.45 5.81 2.47
CA ALA A 195 15.11 7.11 2.63
C ALA A 195 15.69 7.31 4.05
N ASN A 196 15.05 6.74 5.07
CA ASN A 196 15.47 6.81 6.48
C ASN A 196 16.30 5.61 6.93
N PHE A 197 16.90 4.86 6.00
CA PHE A 197 17.70 3.67 6.30
C PHE A 197 18.75 3.88 7.41
N ARG A 198 19.27 5.10 7.58
CA ARG A 198 20.26 5.45 8.61
C ARG A 198 19.77 5.20 10.05
N HIS A 199 18.46 5.25 10.28
CA HIS A 199 17.84 5.05 11.59
C HIS A 199 17.34 3.62 11.81
N ILE A 200 17.55 2.73 10.84
CA ILE A 200 17.10 1.34 10.87
C ILE A 200 18.36 0.47 11.01
N PRO A 201 18.77 0.10 12.24
CA PRO A 201 19.98 -0.67 12.44
C PRO A 201 19.86 -2.04 11.79
N TYR A 202 20.94 -2.50 11.17
CA TYR A 202 20.98 -3.83 10.57
C TYR A 202 20.90 -4.94 11.63
N SER A 203 20.29 -6.06 11.27
CA SER A 203 20.20 -7.23 12.13
C SER A 203 21.52 -8.02 12.17
N VAL A 204 21.70 -8.84 13.22
CA VAL A 204 22.83 -9.78 13.33
C VAL A 204 22.91 -10.68 12.09
N TYR A 205 21.76 -11.12 11.58
CA TYR A 205 21.70 -11.94 10.39
C TYR A 205 22.33 -11.26 9.15
N ILE A 206 22.00 -9.98 8.92
CA ILE A 206 22.52 -9.20 7.80
C ILE A 206 24.02 -8.96 7.98
N ASP A 207 24.46 -8.65 9.20
CA ASP A 207 25.88 -8.48 9.49
C ASP A 207 26.68 -9.76 9.20
N GLU A 208 26.23 -10.91 9.71
CA GLU A 208 26.85 -12.21 9.43
C GLU A 208 26.78 -12.60 7.94
N ALA A 209 25.83 -12.05 7.18
CA ALA A 209 25.74 -12.30 5.74
C ALA A 209 26.74 -11.45 4.96
N LEU A 210 26.90 -10.18 5.32
CA LEU A 210 27.64 -9.20 4.53
C LEU A 210 29.10 -9.02 4.98
N ALA A 211 29.41 -9.19 6.28
CA ALA A 211 30.75 -9.00 6.83
C ALA A 211 31.85 -9.79 6.08
N PRO A 212 31.66 -11.07 5.70
CA PRO A 212 32.65 -11.82 4.93
C PRO A 212 32.93 -11.24 3.54
N HIS A 213 32.02 -10.42 3.00
CA HIS A 213 32.06 -9.85 1.66
C HIS A 213 32.39 -8.35 1.65
N SER A 214 32.73 -7.76 2.81
CA SER A 214 33.04 -6.32 2.96
C SER A 214 34.09 -5.81 1.95
N GLN A 215 35.17 -6.56 1.74
CA GLN A 215 36.21 -6.21 0.77
C GLN A 215 35.71 -6.25 -0.68
N LEU A 216 34.89 -7.25 -1.03
CA LEU A 216 34.29 -7.36 -2.36
C LEU A 216 33.35 -6.18 -2.62
N LEU A 217 32.49 -5.85 -1.65
CA LEU A 217 31.56 -4.71 -1.75
C LEU A 217 32.32 -3.38 -1.84
N THR A 218 33.45 -3.23 -1.13
CA THR A 218 34.34 -2.07 -1.25
C THR A 218 34.93 -1.97 -2.66
N ASN A 219 35.41 -3.08 -3.21
CA ASN A 219 35.96 -3.10 -4.57
C ASN A 219 34.89 -2.73 -5.63
N ILE A 220 33.65 -3.20 -5.45
CA ILE A 220 32.52 -2.84 -6.32
C ILE A 220 32.21 -1.34 -6.23
N PHE A 221 32.28 -0.76 -5.02
CA PHE A 221 32.01 0.66 -4.79
C PHE A 221 33.08 1.59 -5.38
N GLU A 222 34.36 1.30 -5.12
CA GLU A 222 35.46 2.21 -5.48
C GLU A 222 35.87 2.11 -6.95
N GLN A 223 35.99 0.89 -7.48
CA GLN A 223 36.51 0.64 -8.83
C GLN A 223 35.88 -0.62 -9.45
N PRO A 224 34.62 -0.55 -9.90
CA PRO A 224 33.99 -1.67 -10.59
C PRO A 224 34.69 -1.94 -11.92
N ASP A 225 35.62 -2.90 -11.92
CA ASP A 225 36.25 -3.42 -13.14
C ASP A 225 35.32 -4.46 -13.77
N ALA A 226 34.45 -3.99 -14.66
CA ALA A 226 33.47 -4.84 -15.32
C ALA A 226 34.11 -6.04 -16.04
N ALA A 227 35.30 -5.88 -16.63
CA ALA A 227 35.97 -6.97 -17.34
C ALA A 227 36.42 -8.09 -16.39
N LYS A 228 36.84 -7.76 -15.16
CA LYS A 228 37.29 -8.76 -14.17
C LYS A 228 36.16 -9.29 -13.30
N MET A 229 35.14 -8.48 -13.01
CA MET A 229 34.09 -8.81 -12.05
C MET A 229 32.84 -9.43 -12.69
N ARG A 230 32.67 -9.36 -14.01
CA ARG A 230 31.46 -9.80 -14.74
C ARG A 230 30.98 -11.20 -14.36
N ASN A 231 31.88 -12.16 -14.20
CA ASN A 231 31.50 -13.55 -13.89
C ASN A 231 31.31 -13.80 -12.39
N ALA A 232 32.06 -13.09 -11.54
CA ALA A 232 32.03 -13.27 -10.09
C ALA A 232 30.90 -12.48 -9.40
N VAL A 233 30.47 -11.37 -10.00
CA VAL A 233 29.48 -10.43 -9.47
C VAL A 233 28.33 -10.30 -10.47
N PRO A 234 27.22 -11.06 -10.29
CA PRO A 234 26.10 -11.13 -11.24
C PRO A 234 25.55 -9.77 -11.67
N VAL A 235 25.48 -8.83 -10.71
CA VAL A 235 24.96 -7.48 -10.91
C VAL A 235 25.83 -6.66 -11.87
N ILE A 236 27.16 -6.82 -11.79
CA ILE A 236 28.10 -6.13 -12.69
C ILE A 236 27.98 -6.71 -14.11
N GLY A 237 27.85 -8.03 -14.23
CA GLY A 237 27.59 -8.67 -15.52
C GLY A 237 26.30 -8.19 -16.17
N TYR A 238 25.22 -8.13 -15.40
CA TYR A 238 23.94 -7.56 -15.86
C TYR A 238 24.07 -6.12 -16.37
N LEU A 239 24.75 -5.23 -15.62
CA LEU A 239 24.92 -3.83 -16.04
C LEU A 239 25.79 -3.69 -17.28
N ALA A 240 26.83 -4.52 -17.42
CA ALA A 240 27.67 -4.57 -18.61
C ALA A 240 26.84 -5.00 -19.84
N ASP A 241 26.09 -6.09 -19.73
CA ASP A 241 25.24 -6.62 -20.80
C ASP A 241 24.17 -5.61 -21.22
N LEU A 242 23.54 -4.94 -20.26
CA LEU A 242 22.54 -3.92 -20.53
C LEU A 242 23.15 -2.70 -21.23
N SER A 243 24.36 -2.33 -20.84
CA SER A 243 25.09 -1.21 -21.46
C SER A 243 25.51 -1.52 -22.90
N GLU A 244 25.98 -2.74 -23.16
CA GLU A 244 26.31 -3.23 -24.51
C GLU A 244 25.07 -3.27 -25.40
N LYS A 245 23.96 -3.82 -24.91
CA LYS A 245 22.69 -3.92 -25.66
C LYS A 245 22.08 -2.57 -26.01
N THR A 246 22.18 -1.59 -25.12
CA THR A 246 21.53 -0.28 -25.30
C THR A 246 22.46 0.82 -25.81
N GLY A 247 23.78 0.58 -25.84
CA GLY A 247 24.80 1.57 -26.17
C GLY A 247 24.90 2.72 -25.16
N ARG A 248 24.31 2.59 -23.97
CA ARG A 248 24.30 3.61 -22.91
C ARG A 248 24.83 3.01 -21.62
N LYS A 249 25.61 3.79 -20.85
CA LYS A 249 26.11 3.35 -19.55
C LYS A 249 24.96 3.28 -18.54
N HIS A 250 24.71 2.11 -17.98
CA HIS A 250 23.76 1.91 -16.88
C HIS A 250 24.50 1.79 -15.54
N THR A 251 23.94 2.40 -14.50
CA THR A 251 24.51 2.40 -13.14
C THR A 251 23.48 2.09 -12.06
N THR A 252 22.20 2.26 -12.38
CA THR A 252 21.07 2.00 -11.49
C THR A 252 20.56 0.57 -11.68
N VAL A 253 20.20 -0.07 -10.57
CA VAL A 253 19.69 -1.43 -10.52
C VAL A 253 18.33 -1.40 -9.82
N PRO A 254 17.23 -1.72 -10.51
CA PRO A 254 15.89 -1.61 -9.92
C PRO A 254 15.53 -2.82 -9.05
N TYR A 255 16.27 -3.93 -9.13
CA TYR A 255 15.82 -5.20 -8.55
C TYR A 255 16.21 -5.37 -7.08
N CYS A 256 15.21 -5.51 -6.21
CA CYS A 256 15.36 -5.96 -4.82
C CYS A 256 14.56 -7.23 -4.49
N GLY A 257 13.92 -7.85 -5.49
CA GLY A 257 13.14 -9.08 -5.35
C GLY A 257 12.04 -8.99 -4.28
N ASP A 258 11.91 -10.06 -3.50
CA ASP A 258 10.96 -10.21 -2.39
C ASP A 258 11.54 -9.80 -1.02
N LEU A 259 12.69 -9.12 -0.99
CA LEU A 259 13.22 -8.56 0.26
C LEU A 259 12.22 -7.56 0.83
N SER A 260 11.95 -7.68 2.14
CA SER A 260 11.15 -6.69 2.83
C SER A 260 11.84 -5.31 2.80
N LEU A 261 11.06 -4.25 2.88
CA LEU A 261 11.63 -2.89 2.89
C LEU A 261 12.52 -2.64 4.11
N THR A 262 12.21 -3.29 5.23
CA THR A 262 13.07 -3.30 6.41
C THR A 262 14.39 -3.98 6.11
N ASP A 263 14.41 -5.14 5.43
CA ASP A 263 15.67 -5.79 5.00
C ASP A 263 16.46 -4.87 4.08
N CYS A 264 15.81 -4.28 3.08
CA CYS A 264 16.41 -3.31 2.16
C CYS A 264 17.05 -2.13 2.91
N ALA A 265 16.33 -1.52 3.86
CA ALA A 265 16.85 -0.43 4.68
C ALA A 265 18.00 -0.88 5.59
N GLN A 266 17.91 -2.07 6.19
CA GLN A 266 18.99 -2.63 7.01
C GLN A 266 20.25 -2.92 6.20
N ILE A 267 20.12 -3.45 4.98
CA ILE A 267 21.25 -3.68 4.07
C ILE A 267 21.90 -2.34 3.69
N ALA A 268 21.10 -1.32 3.37
CA ALA A 268 21.59 0.03 3.10
C ALA A 268 22.32 0.63 4.32
N ASN A 269 21.78 0.44 5.53
CA ASN A 269 22.40 0.85 6.78
C ASN A 269 23.77 0.17 6.98
N TRP A 270 23.84 -1.14 6.73
CA TRP A 270 25.10 -1.89 6.84
C TRP A 270 26.16 -1.36 5.88
N VAL A 271 25.82 -1.13 4.60
CA VAL A 271 26.73 -0.58 3.60
C VAL A 271 27.24 0.81 4.00
N TYR A 272 26.34 1.66 4.51
CA TYR A 272 26.68 3.01 4.96
C TYR A 272 27.73 3.03 6.08
N HIS A 273 27.71 2.04 6.98
CA HIS A 273 28.63 1.97 8.11
C HIS A 273 29.93 1.21 7.82
N HIS A 274 29.92 0.20 6.95
CA HIS A 274 31.07 -0.70 6.76
C HIS A 274 31.86 -0.48 5.49
N ILE A 275 31.28 0.14 4.47
CA ILE A 275 32.00 0.38 3.20
C ILE A 275 32.70 1.74 3.27
N PRO A 276 34.04 1.78 3.15
CA PRO A 276 34.80 3.03 3.19
C PRO A 276 34.27 4.06 2.19
N GLY A 277 34.03 5.28 2.65
CA GLY A 277 33.56 6.39 1.80
C GLY A 277 32.05 6.36 1.46
N ALA A 278 31.34 5.25 1.69
CA ALA A 278 29.92 5.12 1.39
C ALA A 278 29.06 6.16 2.12
N SER A 279 29.38 6.48 3.38
CA SER A 279 28.65 7.48 4.18
C SER A 279 28.62 8.88 3.57
N LYS A 280 29.59 9.23 2.72
CA LYS A 280 29.70 10.54 2.05
C LYS A 280 29.09 10.56 0.64
N GLN A 281 28.83 9.39 0.05
CA GLN A 281 28.50 9.25 -1.36
C GLN A 281 27.28 8.33 -1.58
N ILE A 282 26.20 8.58 -0.85
CA ILE A 282 24.99 7.73 -0.85
C ILE A 282 24.45 7.49 -2.26
N VAL A 283 24.35 8.55 -3.06
CA VAL A 283 23.85 8.50 -4.43
C VAL A 283 24.66 7.61 -5.38
N ASN A 284 25.90 7.25 -5.00
CA ASN A 284 26.79 6.44 -5.84
C ASN A 284 26.67 4.93 -5.57
N TRP A 285 26.02 4.53 -4.47
CA TRP A 285 25.86 3.11 -4.12
C TRP A 285 24.41 2.71 -3.85
N LEU A 286 23.56 3.62 -3.37
CA LEU A 286 22.16 3.34 -3.11
C LEU A 286 21.43 3.11 -4.45
N ASN A 287 20.77 1.96 -4.59
CA ASN A 287 20.17 1.47 -5.85
C ASN A 287 21.19 1.28 -7.01
N CYS A 288 22.47 1.13 -6.70
CA CYS A 288 23.53 0.81 -7.66
C CYS A 288 24.12 -0.59 -7.41
N ALA A 289 25.18 -0.92 -8.14
CA ALA A 289 25.80 -2.26 -8.12
C ALA A 289 26.18 -2.73 -6.70
N THR A 290 26.77 -1.87 -5.87
CA THR A 290 27.18 -2.23 -4.50
C THR A 290 25.98 -2.66 -3.65
N TYR A 291 24.92 -1.85 -3.63
CA TYR A 291 23.71 -2.15 -2.87
C TYR A 291 22.99 -3.39 -3.40
N ALA A 292 22.77 -3.48 -4.71
CA ALA A 292 22.09 -4.62 -5.32
C ALA A 292 22.87 -5.93 -5.12
N HIS A 293 24.21 -5.88 -5.13
CA HIS A 293 25.01 -7.06 -4.84
C HIS A 293 24.95 -7.46 -3.36
N ALA A 294 24.88 -6.49 -2.43
CA ALA A 294 24.62 -6.77 -1.03
C ALA A 294 23.25 -7.46 -0.83
N CYS A 295 22.20 -6.99 -1.52
CA CYS A 295 20.90 -7.69 -1.55
C CYS A 295 21.03 -9.13 -2.07
N THR A 296 21.81 -9.33 -3.13
CA THR A 296 22.07 -10.66 -3.72
C THR A 296 22.73 -11.60 -2.71
N ILE A 297 23.71 -11.12 -1.95
CA ILE A 297 24.40 -11.92 -0.92
C ILE A 297 23.43 -12.34 0.20
N VAL A 298 22.58 -11.42 0.66
CA VAL A 298 21.59 -11.72 1.69
C VAL A 298 20.58 -12.76 1.22
N VAL A 299 20.05 -12.64 0.00
CA VAL A 299 19.14 -13.63 -0.59
C VAL A 299 19.84 -14.98 -0.77
N ALA A 300 21.07 -14.99 -1.27
CA ALA A 300 21.86 -16.22 -1.44
C ALA A 300 22.06 -16.98 -0.12
N LYS A 301 22.31 -16.27 0.99
CA LYS A 301 22.41 -16.89 2.32
C LYS A 301 21.04 -17.36 2.82
N ARG A 302 19.98 -16.57 2.62
CA ARG A 302 18.62 -16.81 3.15
C ARG A 302 17.94 -17.98 2.47
N LYS A 303 18.01 -18.02 1.15
CA LYS A 303 17.34 -19.01 0.30
C LYS A 303 18.29 -20.10 -0.20
N LYS A 304 19.46 -20.28 0.42
CA LYS A 304 20.51 -21.19 -0.04
C LYS A 304 19.97 -22.57 -0.47
N ASN A 305 19.11 -23.17 0.34
CA ASN A 305 18.55 -24.50 0.05
C ASN A 305 17.51 -24.47 -1.08
N GLN A 306 16.69 -23.42 -1.19
CA GLN A 306 15.69 -23.27 -2.26
C GLN A 306 16.37 -22.99 -3.61
N LEU A 307 17.49 -22.27 -3.59
CA LEU A 307 18.26 -21.92 -4.77
C LEU A 307 19.18 -23.04 -5.25
N GLN A 308 19.30 -24.16 -4.52
CA GLN A 308 20.18 -25.27 -4.92
C GLN A 308 19.77 -25.87 -6.26
N GLU A 309 18.49 -26.16 -6.45
CA GLU A 309 17.97 -26.70 -7.72
C GLU A 309 18.20 -25.72 -8.88
N MET A 310 17.89 -24.43 -8.67
CA MET A 310 18.16 -23.39 -9.68
C MET A 310 19.66 -23.23 -9.98
N ALA A 311 20.52 -23.37 -8.98
CA ALA A 311 21.97 -23.27 -9.16
C ALA A 311 22.55 -24.49 -9.88
N GLU A 312 21.92 -25.67 -9.74
CA GLU A 312 22.25 -26.88 -10.49
C GLU A 312 21.95 -26.73 -11.99
N ASP A 313 20.98 -25.91 -12.40
CA ASP A 313 20.77 -25.63 -13.82
C ASP A 313 21.77 -24.60 -14.39
N ILE A 314 22.44 -23.83 -13.53
CA ILE A 314 23.39 -22.75 -13.88
C ILE A 314 24.86 -23.27 -13.87
N LEU A 315 25.06 -24.60 -13.82
CA LEU A 315 26.26 -25.37 -13.42
C LEU A 315 27.65 -25.08 -14.02
N THR A 316 27.84 -24.02 -14.81
CA THR A 316 29.14 -23.69 -15.44
C THR A 316 29.85 -22.46 -14.89
N GLU A 317 29.24 -21.68 -13.98
CA GLU A 317 29.83 -20.43 -13.48
C GLU A 317 30.36 -20.56 -12.03
N PRO A 318 31.56 -20.00 -11.72
CA PRO A 318 31.94 -19.76 -10.34
C PRO A 318 30.86 -18.88 -9.67
N ASN A 319 30.40 -19.28 -8.48
CA ASN A 319 29.32 -18.63 -7.73
C ASN A 319 27.88 -18.89 -8.24
N ALA A 320 27.56 -20.11 -8.71
CA ALA A 320 26.21 -20.50 -9.14
C ALA A 320 25.06 -20.11 -8.17
N ILE A 321 25.27 -20.21 -6.85
CA ILE A 321 24.26 -19.78 -5.85
C ILE A 321 24.01 -18.26 -5.89
N LEU A 322 25.04 -17.44 -6.09
CA LEU A 322 24.85 -15.98 -6.23
C LEU A 322 24.17 -15.63 -7.55
N GLN A 323 24.43 -16.38 -8.63
CA GLN A 323 23.73 -16.22 -9.90
C GLN A 323 22.25 -16.59 -9.76
N ALA A 324 21.94 -17.72 -9.12
CA ALA A 324 20.56 -18.12 -8.82
C ALA A 324 19.84 -17.08 -7.94
N ALA A 325 20.51 -16.56 -6.90
CA ALA A 325 19.96 -15.51 -6.05
C ALA A 325 19.69 -14.21 -6.81
N TRP A 326 20.58 -13.83 -7.74
CA TRP A 326 20.38 -12.66 -8.57
C TRP A 326 19.20 -12.84 -9.54
N LEU A 327 19.07 -14.02 -10.14
CA LEU A 327 17.93 -14.34 -10.99
C LEU A 327 16.62 -14.35 -10.20
N ASP A 328 16.62 -14.93 -8.99
CA ASP A 328 15.48 -14.88 -8.07
C ASP A 328 15.08 -13.44 -7.72
N LEU A 329 16.05 -12.56 -7.46
CA LEU A 329 15.80 -11.13 -7.24
C LEU A 329 15.16 -10.47 -8.47
N GLN A 330 15.55 -10.84 -9.69
CA GLN A 330 14.96 -10.29 -10.92
C GLN A 330 13.55 -10.82 -11.18
N LEU A 331 13.34 -12.12 -11.00
CA LEU A 331 12.06 -12.80 -11.24
C LEU A 331 11.01 -12.48 -10.18
N SER A 332 11.46 -12.34 -8.92
CA SER A 332 10.60 -11.96 -7.80
C SER A 332 10.33 -10.46 -7.76
N TYR A 333 11.06 -9.65 -8.53
CA TYR A 333 10.80 -8.22 -8.68
C TYR A 333 9.62 -8.00 -9.62
N ASP A 334 8.44 -8.23 -9.09
CA ASP A 334 7.20 -7.81 -9.71
C ASP A 334 6.84 -6.43 -9.12
N LEU A 335 6.96 -5.37 -9.94
CA LEU A 335 6.52 -4.01 -9.59
C LEU A 335 5.05 -3.98 -9.16
N SER A 336 4.25 -4.98 -9.56
CA SER A 336 2.86 -5.15 -9.14
C SER A 336 2.68 -5.92 -7.82
N ALA A 337 3.78 -6.42 -7.24
CA ALA A 337 3.81 -7.29 -6.06
C ALA A 337 4.52 -6.69 -4.85
N MET A 338 4.85 -5.39 -4.87
CA MET A 338 5.10 -4.67 -3.62
C MET A 338 3.82 -4.78 -2.79
N ASP A 339 3.86 -5.53 -1.69
CA ASP A 339 2.72 -5.71 -0.81
C ASP A 339 2.14 -4.35 -0.47
N VAL A 340 0.91 -4.10 -0.92
CA VAL A 340 0.25 -2.83 -0.66
C VAL A 340 -0.35 -2.92 0.71
N ASP A 341 -0.05 -1.95 1.56
CA ASP A 341 -0.81 -1.76 2.77
C ASP A 341 -2.23 -1.29 2.43
N VAL A 342 -3.10 -2.26 2.18
CA VAL A 342 -4.48 -2.03 1.77
C VAL A 342 -5.27 -1.24 2.81
N ASP A 343 -4.89 -1.34 4.08
CA ASP A 343 -5.55 -0.59 5.15
C ASP A 343 -5.10 0.87 5.14
N LEU A 344 -3.82 1.13 4.89
CA LEU A 344 -3.27 2.48 4.74
C LEU A 344 -3.81 3.20 3.50
N GLU A 345 -3.87 2.51 2.36
CA GLU A 345 -4.48 3.07 1.13
C GLU A 345 -5.98 3.39 1.35
N CYS A 346 -6.70 2.46 1.98
CA CYS A 346 -8.12 2.63 2.30
C CYS A 346 -8.35 3.82 3.23
N LEU A 347 -7.50 3.97 4.26
CA LEU A 347 -7.53 5.11 5.16
C LEU A 347 -7.26 6.42 4.41
N GLY A 348 -6.22 6.48 3.57
CA GLY A 348 -5.88 7.69 2.82
C GLY A 348 -7.04 8.20 1.94
N ILE A 349 -7.76 7.29 1.27
CA ILE A 349 -8.95 7.62 0.47
C ILE A 349 -10.09 8.13 1.37
N LEU A 350 -10.32 7.48 2.52
CA LEU A 350 -11.32 7.91 3.49
C LEU A 350 -11.01 9.31 4.03
N GLU A 351 -9.78 9.54 4.48
CA GLU A 351 -9.33 10.80 5.05
C GLU A 351 -9.40 11.94 4.04
N GLN A 352 -8.97 11.72 2.80
CA GLN A 352 -9.13 12.72 1.74
C GLN A 352 -10.60 13.15 1.62
N ARG A 353 -11.54 12.20 1.59
CA ARG A 353 -12.98 12.52 1.53
C ARG A 353 -13.50 13.20 2.79
N MET A 354 -12.93 12.88 3.95
CA MET A 354 -13.32 13.46 5.24
C MET A 354 -12.83 14.91 5.40
N PHE A 355 -11.65 15.22 4.85
CA PHE A 355 -10.92 16.43 5.20
C PHE A 355 -10.55 17.33 4.00
N GLU A 356 -10.83 16.93 2.76
CA GLU A 356 -10.55 17.78 1.60
C GLU A 356 -11.32 19.10 1.67
N LEU A 357 -10.63 20.17 1.24
CA LEU A 357 -11.22 21.48 1.04
C LEU A 357 -11.36 21.73 -0.46
N SER A 358 -12.54 21.41 -0.98
CA SER A 358 -12.85 21.51 -2.40
C SER A 358 -14.26 22.02 -2.66
N LEU A 359 -14.50 22.56 -3.85
CA LEU A 359 -15.85 22.92 -4.31
C LEU A 359 -16.79 21.69 -4.29
N ALA A 360 -16.26 20.50 -4.54
CA ALA A 360 -17.04 19.27 -4.55
C ALA A 360 -17.46 18.83 -3.13
N ALA A 361 -16.62 19.08 -2.12
CA ALA A 361 -16.94 18.80 -0.72
C ALA A 361 -17.98 19.76 -0.15
N GLY A 362 -18.12 20.96 -0.75
CA GLY A 362 -19.05 22.00 -0.30
C GLY A 362 -18.84 22.36 1.18
N ALA A 363 -19.91 22.73 1.88
CA ALA A 363 -19.86 23.07 3.31
C ALA A 363 -19.25 21.97 4.18
N ALA A 364 -19.35 20.69 3.79
CA ALA A 364 -18.79 19.58 4.57
C ALA A 364 -17.26 19.63 4.69
N GLY A 365 -16.57 20.26 3.74
CA GLY A 365 -15.11 20.47 3.76
C GLY A 365 -14.65 21.58 4.71
N ASN A 366 -15.56 22.39 5.28
CA ASN A 366 -15.24 23.52 6.16
C ASN A 366 -14.94 23.09 7.61
N GLU A 367 -14.06 22.11 7.79
CA GLU A 367 -13.65 21.61 9.11
C GLU A 367 -14.84 21.25 10.02
N GLN A 368 -15.82 20.52 9.49
CA GLN A 368 -17.12 20.36 10.14
C GLN A 368 -17.18 19.27 11.22
N TRP A 369 -16.17 18.42 11.37
CA TRP A 369 -16.24 17.29 12.32
C TRP A 369 -16.32 17.79 13.76
N GLY A 370 -17.31 17.29 14.52
CA GLY A 370 -17.42 17.49 15.97
C GLY A 370 -17.84 18.89 16.45
N LYS A 371 -18.07 19.87 15.57
CA LYS A 371 -18.42 21.26 15.97
C LYS A 371 -19.62 21.37 16.91
N ASP A 372 -20.63 20.52 16.76
CA ASP A 372 -21.86 20.54 17.57
C ASP A 372 -21.90 19.44 18.65
N ALA A 373 -21.00 18.46 18.59
CA ALA A 373 -20.93 17.36 19.56
C ALA A 373 -19.84 17.53 20.63
N GLY A 374 -18.99 18.56 20.49
CA GLY A 374 -17.90 18.87 21.42
C GLY A 374 -16.56 18.25 21.01
N THR A 375 -15.55 18.35 21.88
CA THR A 375 -14.16 18.05 21.50
C THR A 375 -13.94 16.60 21.07
N HIS A 376 -13.06 16.39 20.10
CA HIS A 376 -12.52 15.08 19.78
C HIS A 376 -11.77 14.46 20.97
N GLN A 377 -11.41 13.19 20.83
CA GLN A 377 -10.64 12.48 21.85
C GLN A 377 -9.36 13.23 22.20
N ASP A 378 -9.08 13.36 23.50
CA ASP A 378 -7.89 14.02 24.04
C ASP A 378 -7.67 15.46 23.53
N ARG A 379 -8.74 16.13 23.11
CA ARG A 379 -8.70 17.46 22.46
C ARG A 379 -7.84 17.48 21.18
N TRP A 380 -7.70 16.33 20.53
CA TRP A 380 -6.99 16.19 19.26
C TRP A 380 -7.66 17.04 18.17
N ASN A 381 -6.84 17.71 17.36
CA ASN A 381 -7.30 18.43 16.18
C ASN A 381 -7.04 17.56 14.93
N PRO A 382 -8.07 16.96 14.31
CA PRO A 382 -7.92 16.10 13.13
C PRO A 382 -7.57 16.88 11.85
N TYR A 383 -7.49 18.21 11.92
CA TYR A 383 -7.14 19.08 10.80
C TYR A 383 -5.69 19.59 10.86
N GLU A 384 -4.96 19.26 11.92
CA GLU A 384 -3.57 19.65 12.07
C GLU A 384 -2.66 18.76 11.21
N GLY A 385 -1.71 19.36 10.49
CA GLY A 385 -0.72 18.63 9.69
C GLY A 385 -1.23 18.04 8.38
N LEU A 386 -2.47 18.30 7.98
CA LEU A 386 -3.05 17.71 6.77
C LEU A 386 -2.29 18.09 5.49
N PRO A 387 -2.23 17.20 4.47
CA PRO A 387 -1.51 17.49 3.23
C PRO A 387 -2.05 18.71 2.49
N GLU A 388 -1.17 19.61 2.07
CA GLU A 388 -1.56 20.85 1.37
C GLU A 388 -2.39 20.59 0.10
N HIS A 389 -2.10 19.50 -0.61
CA HIS A 389 -2.78 19.14 -1.85
C HIS A 389 -4.25 18.72 -1.66
N TRP A 390 -4.72 18.53 -0.43
CA TRP A 390 -6.15 18.34 -0.12
C TRP A 390 -6.95 19.64 -0.17
N ASN A 391 -6.28 20.80 -0.23
CA ASN A 391 -6.89 22.06 -0.59
C ASN A 391 -6.77 22.25 -2.11
N HIS A 392 -7.88 22.16 -2.81
CA HIS A 392 -7.89 22.24 -4.27
C HIS A 392 -7.82 23.67 -4.81
N GLY A 393 -7.92 24.70 -3.95
CA GLY A 393 -7.88 26.10 -4.35
C GLY A 393 -9.01 26.53 -5.29
N ASP A 394 -10.06 25.71 -5.41
CA ASP A 394 -11.15 25.89 -6.38
C ASP A 394 -12.44 26.46 -5.75
N ARG A 395 -12.37 26.86 -4.48
CA ARG A 395 -13.47 27.49 -3.76
C ARG A 395 -13.32 28.99 -3.74
N ASP A 396 -14.42 29.69 -4.00
CA ASP A 396 -14.51 31.14 -3.82
C ASP A 396 -14.53 31.46 -2.31
N PRO A 397 -13.55 32.22 -1.78
CA PRO A 397 -13.54 32.64 -0.38
C PRO A 397 -14.70 33.55 0.02
N TYR A 398 -15.45 34.09 -0.97
CA TYR A 398 -16.61 34.96 -0.78
C TYR A 398 -17.96 34.26 -1.04
N ALA A 399 -17.97 32.93 -1.22
CA ALA A 399 -19.21 32.20 -1.43
C ALA A 399 -20.12 32.27 -0.17
N PRO A 400 -21.44 32.47 -0.32
CA PRO A 400 -22.38 32.60 0.81
C PRO A 400 -22.48 31.35 1.69
N GLU A 401 -21.98 30.21 1.22
CA GLU A 401 -21.76 28.99 2.01
C GLU A 401 -20.82 29.21 3.22
N PHE A 402 -20.07 30.32 3.26
CA PHE A 402 -19.21 30.73 4.37
C PHE A 402 -19.88 31.77 5.29
N GLU A 403 -20.77 32.62 4.78
CA GLU A 403 -21.30 33.78 5.54
C GLU A 403 -22.22 33.38 6.70
N GLY A 404 -22.80 32.17 6.68
CA GLY A 404 -23.56 31.61 7.80
C GLY A 404 -22.73 30.90 8.88
N GLU A 405 -21.41 30.71 8.68
CA GLU A 405 -20.55 29.88 9.55
C GLU A 405 -19.33 30.64 10.14
N LEU A 406 -19.22 31.95 9.92
CA LEU A 406 -18.03 32.76 10.18
C LEU A 406 -17.90 33.39 11.59
N ASP A 407 -18.71 33.00 12.57
CA ASP A 407 -18.71 33.67 13.89
C ASP A 407 -17.54 33.31 14.83
N VAL A 408 -16.47 32.68 14.32
CA VAL A 408 -15.30 32.27 15.15
C VAL A 408 -13.93 32.70 14.58
N ARG A 409 -13.85 33.27 13.36
CA ARG A 409 -12.55 33.61 12.74
C ARG A 409 -12.04 35.03 13.00
N ARG A 410 -12.80 35.90 13.68
CA ARG A 410 -12.28 37.20 14.15
C ARG A 410 -11.78 37.07 15.57
N PHE A 411 -10.51 36.68 15.75
CA PHE A 411 -9.60 37.12 16.82
C PHE A 411 -8.40 36.18 16.75
N HIS A 412 -7.38 36.49 15.94
CA HIS A 412 -5.96 36.14 16.20
C HIS A 412 -5.01 36.58 15.07
N ILE A 413 -5.10 37.81 14.57
CA ILE A 413 -3.91 38.46 13.96
C ILE A 413 -4.00 39.97 14.22
N HIS A 414 -3.39 40.44 15.31
CA HIS A 414 -2.81 41.79 15.41
C HIS A 414 -1.66 41.75 16.41
N SER A 415 -0.49 41.31 15.93
CA SER A 415 0.80 41.66 16.53
C SER A 415 1.75 42.02 15.39
N GLY A 416 1.53 43.20 14.83
CA GLY A 416 2.39 43.83 13.82
C GLY A 416 2.97 45.12 14.39
N ARG A 417 4.26 45.05 14.71
CA ARG A 417 5.22 46.11 15.09
C ARG A 417 4.85 47.55 14.67
N LEU A 418 4.91 48.45 15.65
CA LEU A 418 5.12 49.88 15.44
C LEU A 418 6.62 50.15 15.28
N HIS A 419 6.96 50.89 14.22
CA HIS A 419 8.17 51.71 14.13
C HIS A 419 7.84 53.11 14.65
#